data_AF-A0A022MMZ2-F1
#
_entry.id   AF-A0A022MMZ2-F1
#
_cell.length_a   1.000
_cell.length_b   1.000
_cell.length_c   1.000
_cell.angle_alpha   90.00
_cell.angle_beta   90.00
_cell.angle_gamma   90.00
#
_symmetry.space_group_name_H-M   'P 1'
#
loop_
_entity.id
_entity.type
_entity.pdbx_description
1 polymer ?
#
loop_
_entity_poly.entity_id
_entity_poly.type
_entity_poly.pdbx_seq_one_letter_code
_entity_poly.pdbx_strand_id
1 'polypeptide(L)'
;MCGGPQPGAEEPSGQSPRPRHITLGGRAAVALTVEEYDQLIASRRQIGGQSARVRVLAQRAKQAAQLLDDLEALIAAHRAGCPGHTRPAPADRPEDGTTPKPPSEDVPGRCLCGDVESLLRAHRDTVS
;
A
#
# COMPACT_ATOMS: atom_id res chain seq x y z
N MET A 1 15.40 -48.47 -45.37
CA MET A 1 14.40 -47.41 -45.10
C MET A 1 14.99 -46.49 -44.04
N CYS A 2 15.69 -45.44 -44.44
CA CYS A 2 16.26 -44.46 -43.51
C CYS A 2 15.17 -43.45 -43.13
N GLY A 3 14.71 -43.50 -41.88
CA GLY A 3 13.91 -42.43 -41.28
C GLY A 3 14.83 -41.27 -40.94
N GLY A 4 14.71 -40.17 -41.68
CA GLY A 4 15.42 -38.93 -41.38
C GLY A 4 14.83 -38.21 -40.16
N PRO A 5 15.64 -37.45 -39.40
CA PRO A 5 15.17 -36.65 -38.28
C PRO A 5 14.39 -35.43 -38.78
N GLN A 6 13.20 -35.17 -38.22
CA GLN A 6 12.50 -33.91 -38.43
C GLN A 6 13.18 -32.79 -37.61
N PRO A 7 13.53 -31.65 -38.23
CA PRO A 7 14.09 -30.52 -37.51
C PRO A 7 12.98 -29.59 -36.97
N GLY A 8 13.20 -29.11 -35.76
CA GLY A 8 12.83 -27.75 -35.36
C GLY A 8 11.36 -27.47 -35.10
N ALA A 9 10.90 -27.74 -33.88
CA ALA A 9 9.92 -26.85 -33.27
C ALA A 9 10.60 -25.49 -33.10
N GLU A 10 10.36 -24.56 -34.03
CA GLU A 10 10.67 -23.15 -33.81
C GLU A 10 9.79 -22.67 -32.65
N GLU A 11 10.40 -22.54 -31.47
CA GLU A 11 9.87 -21.70 -30.40
C GLU A 11 9.67 -20.30 -30.98
N PRO A 12 8.48 -19.69 -30.89
CA PRO A 12 8.33 -18.29 -31.22
C PRO A 12 9.07 -17.48 -30.16
N SER A 13 10.35 -17.20 -30.43
CA SER A 13 11.14 -16.23 -29.70
C SER A 13 10.33 -14.94 -29.62
N GLY A 14 10.20 -14.39 -28.41
CA GLY A 14 9.46 -13.16 -28.11
C GLY A 14 10.10 -11.94 -28.77
N GLN A 15 10.03 -11.87 -30.09
CA GLN A 15 10.51 -10.76 -30.87
C GLN A 15 9.46 -9.66 -30.79
N SER A 16 9.80 -8.58 -30.09
CA SER A 16 8.98 -7.37 -30.08
C SER A 16 8.69 -6.94 -31.53
N PRO A 17 7.42 -6.79 -31.92
CA PRO A 17 7.07 -6.48 -33.31
C PRO A 17 7.76 -5.18 -33.71
N ARG A 18 8.53 -5.22 -34.80
CA ARG A 18 9.17 -4.02 -35.34
C ARG A 18 8.12 -3.20 -36.10
N PRO A 19 7.78 -1.98 -35.64
CA PRO A 19 6.73 -1.18 -36.29
C PRO A 19 7.12 -0.86 -37.73
N ARG A 20 6.25 -1.17 -38.69
CA ARG A 20 6.46 -0.83 -40.09
C ARG A 20 5.88 0.55 -40.37
N HIS A 21 6.75 1.56 -40.41
CA HIS A 21 6.34 2.93 -40.70
C HIS A 21 6.06 3.11 -42.19
N ILE A 22 4.90 3.69 -42.52
CA ILE A 22 4.47 4.05 -43.87
C ILE A 22 4.01 5.51 -43.91
N THR A 23 3.82 6.07 -45.11
CA THR A 23 3.17 7.38 -45.28
C THR A 23 1.85 7.18 -46.02
N LEU A 24 0.74 7.59 -45.40
CA LEU A 24 -0.61 7.51 -45.97
C LEU A 24 -1.17 8.93 -46.14
N GLY A 25 -1.40 9.37 -47.38
CA GLY A 25 -1.91 10.72 -47.65
C GLY A 25 -1.04 11.85 -47.08
N GLY A 26 0.29 11.68 -47.08
CA GLY A 26 1.24 12.65 -46.51
C GLY A 26 1.39 12.60 -44.99
N ARG A 27 0.73 11.67 -44.29
CA ARG A 27 0.85 11.47 -42.83
C ARG A 27 1.59 10.19 -42.51
N ALA A 28 2.46 10.23 -41.50
CA ALA A 28 3.12 9.03 -40.98
C ALA A 28 2.07 8.09 -40.35
N ALA A 29 2.14 6.81 -40.70
CA ALA A 29 1.30 5.76 -40.16
C ALA A 29 2.13 4.50 -39.90
N VAL A 30 1.57 3.54 -39.17
CA VAL A 30 2.17 2.21 -38.95
C VAL A 30 1.28 1.17 -39.60
N ALA A 31 1.85 0.34 -40.47
CA ALA A 31 1.18 -0.81 -41.03
C ALA A 31 1.32 -1.99 -40.07
N LEU A 32 0.18 -2.57 -39.68
CA LEU A 32 0.11 -3.78 -38.87
C LEU A 32 -0.54 -4.88 -39.72
N THR A 33 -0.10 -6.13 -39.55
CA THR A 33 -0.88 -7.28 -40.02
C THR A 33 -2.15 -7.44 -39.16
N VAL A 34 -3.08 -8.28 -39.60
CA VAL A 34 -4.31 -8.56 -38.84
C VAL A 34 -3.97 -9.16 -37.48
N GLU A 35 -2.99 -10.08 -37.44
CA GLU A 35 -2.52 -10.74 -36.23
C GLU A 35 -1.87 -9.74 -35.25
N GLU A 36 -1.03 -8.83 -35.75
CA GLU A 36 -0.40 -7.77 -34.96
C GLU A 36 -1.45 -6.79 -34.38
N TYR A 37 -2.48 -6.47 -35.17
CA TYR A 37 -3.59 -5.63 -34.72
C TYR A 37 -4.40 -6.31 -33.62
N ASP A 38 -4.75 -7.59 -33.78
CA ASP A 38 -5.48 -8.35 -32.78
C ASP A 38 -4.69 -8.49 -31.47
N GLN A 39 -3.39 -8.76 -31.57
CA GLN A 39 -2.50 -8.79 -30.41
C GLN A 39 -2.42 -7.43 -29.71
N LEU A 40 -2.37 -6.33 -30.47
CA LEU A 40 -2.37 -4.97 -29.93
C LEU A 40 -3.69 -4.66 -29.19
N ILE A 41 -4.84 -5.05 -29.76
CA ILE A 41 -6.14 -4.85 -29.11
C ILE A 41 -6.26 -5.70 -27.83
N ALA A 42 -5.82 -6.96 -27.87
CA ALA A 42 -5.78 -7.82 -26.69
C ALA A 42 -4.89 -7.23 -25.59
N SER A 43 -3.67 -6.80 -25.94
CA SER A 43 -2.73 -6.15 -25.02
C SER A 43 -3.33 -4.87 -24.41
N ARG A 44 -3.93 -4.01 -25.24
CA ARG A 44 -4.61 -2.78 -24.78
C ARG A 44 -5.74 -3.09 -23.80
N ARG A 45 -6.53 -4.14 -24.04
CA ARG A 45 -7.60 -4.59 -23.12
C ARG A 45 -7.02 -5.08 -21.80
N GLN A 46 -5.95 -5.87 -21.84
CA GLN A 46 -5.27 -6.36 -20.64
C GLN A 46 -4.72 -5.20 -19.80
N ILE A 47 -3.98 -4.27 -20.41
CA ILE A 47 -3.44 -3.08 -19.75
C ILE A 47 -4.58 -2.20 -19.21
N GLY A 48 -5.66 -2.04 -19.98
CA GLY A 48 -6.87 -1.34 -19.54
C GLY A 48 -7.48 -1.97 -18.28
N GLY A 49 -7.61 -3.30 -18.25
CA GLY A 49 -8.11 -4.03 -17.09
C GLY A 49 -7.20 -3.91 -15.86
N GLN A 50 -5.88 -4.02 -16.05
CA GLN A 50 -4.92 -3.88 -14.95
C GLN A 50 -4.87 -2.45 -14.40
N SER A 51 -4.86 -1.44 -15.27
CA SER A 51 -4.87 -0.04 -14.84
C SER A 51 -6.16 0.33 -14.08
N ALA A 52 -7.31 -0.24 -14.45
CA ALA A 52 -8.55 -0.08 -13.69
C ALA A 52 -8.43 -0.67 -12.27
N ARG A 53 -7.83 -1.86 -12.14
CA ARG A 53 -7.59 -2.48 -10.82
C ARG A 53 -6.65 -1.66 -9.95
N VAL A 54 -5.55 -1.16 -10.54
CA VAL A 54 -4.60 -0.29 -9.84
C VAL A 54 -5.27 0.99 -9.36
N ARG A 55 -6.15 1.62 -10.17
CA ARG A 55 -6.91 2.81 -9.75
C ARG A 55 -7.81 2.53 -8.54
N VAL A 56 -8.53 1.41 -8.54
CA VAL A 56 -9.39 1.02 -7.41
C VAL A 56 -8.55 0.77 -6.16
N LEU A 57 -7.42 0.07 -6.29
CA LEU A 57 -6.51 -0.18 -5.17
C LEU A 57 -5.92 1.12 -4.62
N ALA A 58 -5.47 2.04 -5.47
CA ALA A 58 -4.96 3.34 -5.06
C ALA A 58 -6.02 4.15 -4.30
N GLN A 59 -7.27 4.13 -4.78
CA GLN A 59 -8.38 4.82 -4.09
C GLN A 59 -8.65 4.21 -2.71
N ARG A 60 -8.64 2.86 -2.60
CA ARG A 60 -8.81 2.17 -1.32
C ARG A 60 -7.66 2.45 -0.36
N ALA A 61 -6.43 2.47 -0.84
CA ALA A 61 -5.26 2.81 -0.03
C ALA A 61 -5.33 4.25 0.50
N LYS A 62 -5.75 5.21 -0.34
CA LYS A 62 -5.98 6.59 0.09
C LYS A 62 -7.06 6.70 1.16
N GLN A 63 -8.17 5.98 0.99
CA GLN A 63 -9.25 5.97 1.98
C GLN A 63 -8.79 5.35 3.31
N ALA A 64 -8.02 4.26 3.26
CA ALA A 64 -7.46 3.64 4.47
C ALA A 64 -6.50 4.59 5.20
N ALA A 65 -5.63 5.29 4.47
CA ALA A 65 -4.73 6.29 5.06
C ALA A 65 -5.51 7.40 5.77
N GLN A 66 -6.57 7.94 5.13
CA GLN A 66 -7.41 8.96 5.76
C GLN A 66 -8.08 8.47 7.05
N LEU A 67 -8.58 7.22 7.09
CA LEU A 67 -9.18 6.66 8.29
C LEU A 67 -8.17 6.50 9.43
N LEU A 68 -6.92 6.17 9.12
CA LEU A 68 -5.85 6.10 10.12
C LEU A 68 -5.53 7.49 10.67
N ASP A 69 -5.44 8.50 9.80
CA ASP A 69 -5.21 9.89 10.21
C ASP A 69 -6.37 10.41 11.10
N ASP A 70 -7.62 10.10 10.74
CA ASP A 70 -8.80 10.48 11.52
C ASP A 70 -8.82 9.79 12.89
N LEU A 71 -8.45 8.51 12.95
CA LEU A 71 -8.32 7.78 14.22
C LEU A 71 -7.22 8.36 15.10
N GLU A 72 -6.06 8.69 14.54
CA GLU A 72 -4.97 9.33 15.27
C GLU A 72 -5.41 10.68 15.85
N ALA A 73 -6.13 11.48 15.08
CA ALA A 73 -6.69 12.75 15.53
C ALA A 73 -7.71 12.58 16.67
N LEU A 74 -8.61 11.59 16.58
CA LEU A 74 -9.59 11.30 17.63
C LEU A 74 -8.92 10.83 18.94
N ILE A 75 -7.88 10.02 18.84
CA ILE A 75 -7.12 9.56 20.01
C ILE A 75 -6.40 10.74 20.67
N ALA A 76 -5.75 11.59 19.87
CA ALA A 76 -5.08 12.80 20.37
C ALA A 76 -6.07 13.73 21.08
N ALA A 77 -7.28 13.92 20.53
CA ALA A 77 -8.34 14.70 21.15
C ALA A 77 -8.84 14.08 22.47
N HIS A 78 -9.00 12.75 22.52
CA HIS A 78 -9.42 12.05 23.74
C HIS A 78 -8.37 12.13 24.84
N ARG A 79 -7.09 12.03 24.48
CA ARG A 79 -5.96 12.16 25.41
C ARG A 79 -5.93 13.52 26.12
N ALA A 80 -6.32 14.60 25.43
CA ALA A 80 -6.44 15.93 26.03
C ALA A 80 -7.54 16.01 27.11
N GLY A 81 -8.53 15.11 27.07
CA GLY A 81 -9.61 15.00 28.06
C GLY A 81 -9.38 13.95 29.16
N CYS A 82 -8.35 13.10 29.04
CA CYS A 82 -8.05 12.07 30.04
C CYS A 82 -7.18 12.63 31.18
N PRO A 83 -7.66 12.61 32.44
CA PRO A 83 -6.91 13.16 33.59
C PRO A 83 -5.63 12.36 33.97
N GLY A 84 -5.34 11.24 33.31
CA GLY A 84 -4.17 10.39 33.59
C GLY A 84 -2.98 10.55 32.63
N HIS A 85 -3.04 11.46 31.64
CA HIS A 85 -1.98 11.63 30.64
C HIS A 85 -1.20 12.94 30.74
N THR A 86 -1.44 13.74 31.77
CA THR A 86 -0.53 14.79 32.20
C THR A 86 0.77 14.11 32.61
N ARG A 87 1.75 14.06 31.69
CA ARG A 87 3.12 13.65 32.00
C ARG A 87 3.53 14.42 33.25
N PRO A 88 3.78 13.77 34.40
CA PRO A 88 4.28 14.49 35.55
C PRO A 88 5.56 15.18 35.11
N ALA A 89 5.62 16.49 35.24
CA ALA A 89 6.89 17.19 35.22
C ALA A 89 7.81 16.47 36.23
N PRO A 90 9.10 16.25 35.93
CA PRO A 90 10.00 15.62 36.88
C PRO A 90 10.02 16.48 38.13
N ALA A 91 9.31 16.02 39.16
CA ALA A 91 9.27 16.69 40.44
C ALA A 91 10.63 16.44 41.09
N ASP A 92 11.40 17.53 41.25
CA ASP A 92 12.50 17.57 42.17
C ASP A 92 12.03 17.07 43.55
N ARG A 93 12.83 16.16 44.13
CA ARG A 93 12.60 15.49 45.40
C ARG A 93 12.30 16.49 46.53
N PRO A 94 11.48 16.05 47.49
CA PRO A 94 11.94 16.10 48.88
C PRO A 94 11.78 14.73 49.55
N GLU A 95 12.84 14.31 50.24
CA GLU A 95 12.76 13.23 51.21
C GLU A 95 11.99 13.72 52.43
N ASP A 96 10.97 12.99 52.89
CA ASP A 96 10.91 12.53 54.27
C ASP A 96 9.69 11.62 54.50
N GLY A 97 9.93 10.56 55.27
CA GLY A 97 9.02 9.44 55.42
C GLY A 97 7.77 9.76 56.25
N THR A 98 6.65 9.12 55.89
CA THR A 98 5.55 8.77 56.80
C THR A 98 4.59 7.76 56.14
N THR A 99 4.54 6.56 56.73
CA THR A 99 3.53 5.47 56.68
C THR A 99 3.08 4.84 55.34
N PRO A 100 3.04 3.48 55.25
CA PRO A 100 2.52 2.78 54.09
C PRO A 100 0.98 2.77 54.10
N LYS A 101 0.39 3.59 53.21
CA LYS A 101 -1.02 3.48 52.81
C LYS A 101 -1.18 2.20 51.96
N PRO A 102 -2.25 1.40 52.14
CA PRO A 102 -2.47 0.20 51.33
C PRO A 102 -2.51 0.55 49.84
N PRO A 103 -2.12 -0.38 48.95
CA PRO A 103 -2.03 -0.12 47.52
C PRO A 103 -3.41 0.32 47.04
N SER A 104 -3.55 1.59 46.67
CA SER A 104 -4.65 1.96 45.78
C SER A 104 -4.35 1.21 44.49
N GLU A 105 -5.19 0.24 44.17
CA GLU A 105 -5.30 -0.35 42.84
C GLU A 105 -5.82 0.72 41.86
N ASP A 106 -5.10 1.83 41.72
CA ASP A 106 -4.97 2.47 40.43
C ASP A 106 -3.96 1.61 39.66
N VAL A 107 -4.38 0.39 39.32
CA VAL A 107 -3.87 -0.19 38.10
C VAL A 107 -4.28 0.84 37.06
N PRO A 108 -3.34 1.54 36.39
CA PRO A 108 -3.72 2.38 35.27
C PRO A 108 -4.27 1.41 34.25
N GLY A 109 -5.59 1.21 34.30
CA GLY A 109 -6.32 0.34 33.41
C GLY A 109 -5.89 0.78 32.04
N ARG A 110 -5.29 -0.15 31.28
CA ARG A 110 -4.75 0.15 29.95
C ARG A 110 -5.79 0.98 29.23
N CYS A 111 -5.49 2.26 29.05
CA CYS A 111 -6.43 3.14 28.40
C CYS A 111 -6.49 2.65 26.96
N LEU A 112 -7.71 2.45 26.45
CA LEU A 112 -7.96 1.97 25.09
C LEU A 112 -7.16 2.81 24.06
N CYS A 113 -6.92 4.10 24.36
CA CYS A 113 -6.05 4.98 23.59
C CYS A 113 -4.59 4.51 23.50
N GLY A 114 -3.98 4.01 24.58
CA GLY A 114 -2.59 3.54 24.57
C GLY A 114 -2.40 2.24 23.78
N ASP A 115 -3.40 1.34 23.83
CA ASP A 115 -3.40 0.12 23.04
C ASP A 115 -3.60 0.44 21.54
N VAL A 116 -4.48 1.39 21.21
CA VAL A 116 -4.69 1.82 19.81
C VAL A 116 -3.49 2.62 19.27
N GLU A 117 -2.86 3.49 20.06
CA GLU A 117 -1.61 4.18 19.65
C GLU A 117 -0.50 3.17 19.33
N SER A 118 -0.36 2.14 20.17
CA SER A 118 0.64 1.08 19.95
C SER A 118 0.36 0.31 18.67
N LEU A 119 -0.92 0.03 18.37
CA LEU A 119 -1.34 -0.61 17.13
C LEU A 119 -1.07 0.27 15.90
N LEU A 120 -1.41 1.56 15.95
CA LEU A 120 -1.14 2.51 14.86
C LEU A 120 0.35 2.64 14.57
N ARG A 121 1.20 2.71 15.61
CA ARG A 121 2.66 2.76 15.47
C ARG A 121 3.21 1.51 14.80
N ALA A 122 2.82 0.32 15.28
CA ALA A 122 3.24 -0.94 14.67
C ALA A 122 2.82 -1.06 13.20
N HIS A 123 1.66 -0.50 12.83
CA HIS A 123 1.20 -0.51 11.44
C HIS A 123 2.00 0.45 10.55
N ARG A 124 2.55 1.53 11.09
CA ARG A 124 3.41 2.49 10.36
C ARG A 124 4.81 1.93 10.10
N ASP A 125 5.35 1.20 11.07
CA ASP A 125 6.67 0.56 10.99
C ASP A 125 6.69 -0.62 10.00
N THR A 126 5.53 -1.21 9.70
CA THR A 126 5.40 -2.31 8.72
C THR A 126 5.16 -1.85 7.28
N VAL A 127 4.79 -0.58 7.10
CA VAL A 127 4.46 0.02 5.80
C VAL A 127 5.61 0.93 5.28
N SER A 128 6.60 1.25 6.12
CA SER A 128 7.84 1.95 5.74
C SER A 128 8.91 0.99 5.24
#